data_AF-A0A7J8TTW7-F1
#
_entry.id   AF-A0A7J8TTW7-F1
#
_cell.length_a   1.000
_cell.length_b   1.000
_cell.length_c   1.000
_cell.angle_alpha   90.00
_cell.angle_beta   90.00
_cell.angle_gamma   90.00
#
_symmetry.space_group_name_H-M   'P 1'
#
loop_
_entity.id
_entity.type
_entity.pdbx_description
1 polymer ?
#
loop_
_entity_poly.entity_id
_entity_poly.type
_entity_poly.pdbx_seq_one_letter_code
_entity_poly.pdbx_strand_id
1 'polypeptide(L)'
;MDFFSTVTEVHPSLDDTTGVQSKSISNDTLLRLAETVSALNEDKKQRLHKLQELATQLIDLWNLMDTPEEERILFDHVTCHTSASVDGVTVPGALALDLIEQAEVEVERLDQLKASRMKEIAFKKQVELEEIFARAHIEIDPEAAREKIMALIDSGNVEPTELLADMDNQIAKAKEEVLSRKEILDRVEKWMSACEEESWLEDYNRVFLISPQHFSLWLLFPTPISLVGGFIDLG
;
A
#
# COMPACT_ATOMS: atom_id res chain seq x y z
N MET A 1 -19.37 5.39 -36.05
CA MET A 1 -19.23 5.92 -37.42
C MET A 1 -20.25 5.23 -38.29
N ASP A 2 -21.13 5.98 -38.95
CA ASP A 2 -22.11 5.42 -39.89
C ASP A 2 -21.55 5.45 -41.31
N PHE A 3 -21.55 4.30 -41.99
CA PHE A 3 -20.97 4.17 -43.33
C PHE A 3 -21.68 5.07 -44.35
N PHE A 4 -23.00 5.16 -44.29
CA PHE A 4 -23.79 5.92 -45.24
C PHE A 4 -23.59 7.43 -45.08
N SER A 5 -23.49 7.92 -43.84
CA SER A 5 -23.11 9.31 -43.55
C SER A 5 -21.76 9.67 -44.16
N THR A 6 -20.74 8.82 -44.01
CA THR A 6 -19.40 9.10 -44.55
C THR A 6 -19.36 9.08 -46.08
N VAL A 7 -20.12 8.17 -46.69
CA VAL A 7 -20.17 8.02 -48.16
C VAL A 7 -20.95 9.16 -48.81
N THR A 8 -22.07 9.59 -48.21
CA THR A 8 -22.88 10.72 -48.70
C THR A 8 -22.14 12.05 -48.60
N GLU A 9 -21.25 12.20 -47.62
CA GLU A 9 -20.38 13.38 -47.48
C GLU A 9 -19.42 13.51 -48.68
N VAL A 10 -18.85 12.41 -49.17
CA VAL A 10 -18.00 12.39 -50.38
C VAL A 10 -18.80 12.77 -51.62
N HIS A 11 -19.92 12.08 -51.85
CA HIS A 11 -20.88 12.44 -52.89
C HIS A 11 -22.22 11.71 -52.70
N PRO A 12 -23.39 12.39 -52.81
CA PRO A 12 -24.70 11.76 -52.58
C PRO A 12 -24.99 10.55 -53.48
N SER A 13 -24.45 10.53 -54.71
CA SER A 13 -24.64 9.41 -55.65
C SER A 13 -23.92 8.11 -55.25
N LEU A 14 -23.05 8.15 -54.24
CA LEU A 14 -22.30 6.96 -53.78
C LEU A 14 -23.11 6.13 -52.76
N ASP A 15 -24.21 6.70 -52.26
CA ASP A 15 -25.14 5.98 -51.40
C ASP A 15 -26.09 5.13 -52.24
N ASP A 16 -25.92 3.82 -52.16
CA ASP A 16 -26.73 2.83 -52.89
C ASP A 16 -28.21 2.85 -52.46
N THR A 17 -28.58 3.53 -51.36
CA THR A 17 -29.98 3.68 -50.91
C THR A 17 -30.74 4.81 -51.63
N THR A 18 -30.04 5.75 -52.27
CA THR A 18 -30.64 6.94 -52.89
C THR A 18 -31.25 6.71 -54.29
N GLY A 19 -31.13 5.50 -54.85
CA GLY A 19 -31.74 5.13 -56.14
C GLY A 19 -31.15 5.84 -57.37
N VAL A 20 -30.02 6.53 -57.22
CA VAL A 20 -29.32 7.23 -58.32
C VAL A 20 -28.69 6.19 -59.26
N GLN A 21 -29.07 6.21 -60.54
CA GLN A 21 -28.67 5.21 -61.56
C GLN A 21 -27.19 5.27 -61.98
N SER A 22 -26.46 6.35 -61.66
CA SER A 22 -25.07 6.55 -62.07
C SER A 22 -24.22 7.13 -60.94
N LYS A 23 -23.16 6.42 -60.54
CA LYS A 23 -22.17 6.87 -59.56
C LYS A 23 -21.25 7.93 -60.19
N SER A 24 -21.00 9.03 -59.47
CA SER A 24 -20.03 10.04 -59.90
C SER A 24 -18.61 9.46 -59.90
N ILE A 25 -17.92 9.59 -61.04
CA ILE A 25 -16.51 9.22 -61.24
C ILE A 25 -15.64 10.43 -61.61
N SER A 26 -16.10 11.64 -61.26
CA SER A 26 -15.35 12.89 -61.46
C SER A 26 -14.01 12.84 -60.70
N ASN A 27 -12.99 13.52 -61.21
CA ASN A 27 -11.74 13.75 -60.51
C ASN A 27 -11.96 14.38 -59.12
N ASP A 28 -12.94 15.28 -58.99
CA ASP A 28 -13.29 15.89 -57.70
C ASP A 28 -13.84 14.85 -56.72
N THR A 29 -14.67 13.91 -57.21
CA THR A 29 -15.20 12.81 -56.38
C THR A 29 -14.07 11.85 -55.96
N LEU A 30 -13.13 11.56 -56.85
CA LEU A 30 -11.96 10.73 -56.54
C LEU A 30 -11.02 11.41 -55.52
N LEU A 31 -10.80 12.73 -55.64
CA LEU A 31 -10.02 13.50 -54.68
C LEU A 31 -10.66 13.49 -53.29
N ARG A 32 -11.95 13.82 -53.19
CA ARG A 32 -12.68 13.78 -51.91
C ARG A 32 -12.67 12.39 -51.28
N LEU A 33 -12.81 11.33 -52.10
CA LEU A 33 -12.69 9.96 -51.61
C LEU A 33 -11.30 9.66 -51.04
N ALA A 34 -10.24 10.08 -51.73
CA ALA A 34 -8.85 9.90 -51.27
C ALA A 34 -8.56 10.65 -49.96
N GLU A 35 -9.11 11.88 -49.82
CA GLU A 35 -9.05 12.66 -48.58
C GLU A 35 -9.78 11.95 -47.44
N THR A 36 -11.02 11.48 -47.66
CA THR A 36 -11.79 10.74 -46.64
C THR A 36 -11.10 9.44 -46.23
N VAL A 37 -10.55 8.68 -47.18
CA VAL A 37 -9.78 7.44 -46.86
C VAL A 37 -8.54 7.77 -46.03
N SER A 38 -7.83 8.85 -46.35
CA SER A 38 -6.66 9.27 -45.56
C SER A 38 -7.06 9.68 -44.14
N ALA A 39 -8.14 10.43 -43.99
CA ALA A 39 -8.68 10.83 -42.69
C ALA A 39 -9.11 9.62 -41.83
N LEU A 40 -9.83 8.66 -42.42
CA LEU A 40 -10.24 7.44 -41.74
C LEU A 40 -9.04 6.57 -41.33
N ASN A 41 -8.00 6.51 -42.14
CA ASN A 41 -6.78 5.79 -41.79
C ASN A 41 -6.05 6.44 -40.60
N GLU A 42 -6.06 7.77 -40.52
CA GLU A 42 -5.46 8.48 -39.39
C GLU A 42 -6.29 8.30 -38.10
N ASP A 43 -7.62 8.40 -38.18
CA ASP A 43 -8.52 8.09 -37.06
C ASP A 43 -8.33 6.64 -36.56
N LYS A 44 -8.18 5.67 -37.47
CA LYS A 44 -7.85 4.28 -37.12
C LYS A 44 -6.56 4.18 -36.31
N LYS A 45 -5.50 4.87 -36.72
CA LYS A 45 -4.21 4.88 -36.00
C LYS A 45 -4.34 5.49 -34.62
N GLN A 46 -5.02 6.64 -34.52
CA GLN A 46 -5.21 7.34 -33.25
C GLN A 46 -5.98 6.47 -32.25
N ARG A 47 -7.07 5.83 -32.70
CA ARG A 47 -7.86 4.92 -31.86
C ARG A 47 -7.06 3.69 -31.42
N LEU A 48 -6.27 3.11 -32.32
CA LEU A 48 -5.41 1.99 -31.96
C LEU A 48 -4.37 2.39 -30.91
N HIS A 49 -3.70 3.51 -31.10
CA HIS A 49 -2.70 4.01 -30.14
C HIS A 49 -3.32 4.25 -28.76
N LYS A 50 -4.49 4.91 -28.72
CA LYS A 50 -5.21 5.14 -27.48
C LYS A 50 -5.60 3.84 -26.77
N LEU A 51 -6.10 2.85 -27.53
CA LEU A 51 -6.45 1.54 -26.98
C LEU A 51 -5.21 0.80 -26.43
N GLN A 52 -4.05 0.93 -27.08
CA GLN A 52 -2.78 0.35 -26.62
C GLN A 52 -2.28 0.97 -25.31
N GLU A 53 -2.39 2.29 -25.18
CA GLU A 53 -2.09 2.99 -23.93
C GLU A 53 -3.01 2.51 -22.80
N LEU A 54 -4.31 2.40 -23.06
CA LEU A 54 -5.29 1.91 -22.08
C LEU A 54 -5.02 0.45 -21.71
N ALA A 55 -4.71 -0.41 -22.67
CA ALA A 55 -4.36 -1.80 -22.42
C ALA A 55 -3.14 -1.92 -21.49
N THR A 56 -2.13 -1.08 -21.70
CA THR A 56 -0.92 -1.05 -20.85
C THR A 56 -1.26 -0.57 -19.44
N GLN A 57 -2.04 0.51 -19.30
CA GLN A 57 -2.50 1.00 -18.00
C GLN A 57 -3.32 -0.03 -17.23
N LEU A 58 -4.24 -0.74 -17.90
CA LEU A 58 -5.01 -1.82 -17.31
C LEU A 58 -4.10 -2.95 -16.78
N ILE A 59 -3.14 -3.38 -17.59
CA ILE A 59 -2.18 -4.44 -17.20
C ILE A 59 -1.37 -4.00 -15.97
N ASP A 60 -0.86 -2.78 -15.97
CA ASP A 60 -0.08 -2.24 -14.85
C ASP A 60 -0.92 -2.14 -13.57
N LEU A 61 -2.17 -1.64 -13.68
CA LEU A 61 -3.10 -1.56 -12.55
C LEU A 61 -3.50 -2.93 -12.00
N TRP A 62 -3.77 -3.90 -12.87
CA TRP A 62 -4.09 -5.26 -12.43
C TRP A 62 -2.91 -5.95 -11.75
N ASN A 63 -1.69 -5.74 -12.25
CA ASN A 63 -0.47 -6.26 -11.63
C ASN A 63 -0.22 -5.60 -10.28
N LEU A 64 -0.47 -4.30 -10.16
CA LEU A 64 -0.33 -3.57 -8.89
C LEU A 64 -1.37 -4.00 -7.85
N MET A 65 -2.60 -4.27 -8.29
CA MET A 65 -3.74 -4.58 -7.42
C MET A 65 -3.92 -6.08 -7.16
N ASP A 66 -3.04 -6.92 -7.72
CA ASP A 66 -3.16 -8.39 -7.75
C ASP A 66 -4.56 -8.85 -8.21
N THR A 67 -5.10 -8.19 -9.25
CA THR A 67 -6.45 -8.49 -9.76
C THR A 67 -6.50 -9.92 -10.31
N PRO A 68 -7.52 -10.72 -9.97
CA PRO A 68 -7.63 -12.12 -10.41
C PRO A 68 -7.89 -12.24 -11.92
N GLU A 69 -7.48 -13.35 -12.51
CA GLU A 69 -7.54 -13.58 -13.97
C GLU A 69 -8.99 -13.57 -14.50
N GLU A 70 -9.95 -14.02 -13.69
CA GLU A 70 -11.38 -14.04 -14.04
C GLU A 70 -11.92 -12.64 -14.35
N GLU A 71 -11.40 -11.61 -13.67
CA GLU A 71 -11.75 -10.21 -13.91
C GLU A 71 -10.98 -9.65 -15.12
N ARG A 72 -9.72 -10.08 -15.33
CA ARG A 72 -8.89 -9.64 -16.46
C ARG A 72 -9.46 -10.09 -17.81
N ILE A 73 -9.98 -11.32 -17.88
CA ILE A 73 -10.53 -11.93 -19.11
C ILE A 73 -11.67 -11.09 -19.72
N LEU A 74 -12.41 -10.33 -18.90
CA LEU A 74 -13.49 -9.45 -19.38
C LEU A 74 -12.98 -8.39 -20.35
N PHE A 75 -11.69 -8.06 -20.29
CA PHE A 75 -11.03 -7.04 -21.11
C PHE A 75 -10.04 -7.63 -22.13
N ASP A 76 -10.10 -8.93 -22.43
CA ASP A 76 -9.26 -9.59 -23.45
C ASP A 76 -9.34 -8.91 -24.82
N HIS A 77 -10.51 -8.39 -25.16
CA HIS A 77 -10.76 -7.65 -26.40
C HIS A 77 -9.99 -6.33 -26.47
N VAL A 78 -9.53 -5.78 -25.35
CA VAL A 78 -8.66 -4.59 -25.26
C VAL A 78 -7.20 -5.02 -25.25
N THR A 79 -6.86 -6.01 -24.41
CA THR A 79 -5.46 -6.43 -24.17
C THR A 79 -4.85 -7.14 -25.38
N CYS A 80 -5.65 -7.80 -26.22
CA CYS A 80 -5.16 -8.44 -27.44
C CYS A 80 -4.59 -7.43 -28.47
N HIS A 81 -4.92 -6.14 -28.35
CA HIS A 81 -4.45 -5.08 -29.24
C HIS A 81 -3.14 -4.42 -28.80
N THR A 82 -2.61 -4.75 -27.63
CA THR A 82 -1.37 -4.19 -27.05
C THR A 82 -0.19 -4.19 -28.03
N SER A 83 -0.05 -5.25 -28.83
CA SER A 83 1.01 -5.40 -29.84
C SER A 83 0.49 -5.39 -31.28
N ALA A 84 -0.77 -5.03 -31.51
CA ALA A 84 -1.37 -5.06 -32.83
C ALA A 84 -0.82 -3.93 -33.73
N SER A 85 -0.59 -4.24 -35.01
CA SER A 85 -0.30 -3.23 -36.02
C SER A 85 -1.60 -2.68 -36.62
N VAL A 86 -1.53 -1.48 -37.19
CA VAL A 86 -2.66 -0.82 -37.86
C VAL A 86 -3.27 -1.72 -38.94
N ASP A 87 -2.43 -2.43 -39.69
CA ASP A 87 -2.84 -3.36 -40.75
C ASP A 87 -3.36 -4.70 -40.20
N GLY A 88 -2.94 -5.09 -38.99
CA GLY A 88 -3.39 -6.30 -38.31
C GLY A 88 -4.81 -6.21 -37.76
N VAL A 89 -5.33 -4.99 -37.54
CA VAL A 89 -6.71 -4.78 -37.08
C VAL A 89 -7.66 -4.87 -38.28
N THR A 90 -8.16 -6.08 -38.51
CA THR A 90 -9.07 -6.41 -39.63
C THR A 90 -10.52 -6.65 -39.18
N VAL A 91 -10.73 -6.90 -37.88
CA VAL A 91 -12.06 -7.19 -37.32
C VAL A 91 -12.89 -5.90 -37.25
N PRO A 92 -14.07 -5.85 -37.90
CA PRO A 92 -14.98 -4.71 -37.79
C PRO A 92 -15.37 -4.48 -36.32
N GLY A 93 -15.33 -3.22 -35.88
CA GLY A 93 -15.70 -2.85 -34.52
C GLY A 93 -14.59 -3.04 -33.46
N ALA A 94 -13.42 -3.57 -33.81
CA ALA A 94 -12.31 -3.73 -32.87
C ALA A 94 -11.78 -2.39 -32.28
N LEU A 95 -12.02 -1.27 -32.97
CA LEU A 95 -11.69 0.09 -32.53
C LEU A 95 -12.94 0.97 -32.44
N ALA A 96 -14.07 0.36 -32.08
CA ALA A 96 -15.30 1.10 -31.86
C ALA A 96 -15.15 2.00 -30.61
N LEU A 97 -15.82 3.15 -30.65
CA LEU A 97 -15.65 4.19 -29.62
C LEU A 97 -16.15 3.73 -28.25
N ASP A 98 -17.21 2.92 -28.23
CA ASP A 98 -17.77 2.30 -27.04
C ASP A 98 -16.78 1.35 -26.34
N LEU A 99 -15.95 0.61 -27.10
CA LEU A 99 -14.90 -0.22 -26.51
C LEU A 99 -13.78 0.60 -25.88
N ILE A 100 -13.39 1.70 -26.52
CA ILE A 100 -12.37 2.63 -25.98
C ILE A 100 -12.92 3.29 -24.72
N GLU A 101 -14.16 3.78 -24.75
CA GLU A 101 -14.84 4.37 -23.59
C GLU A 101 -14.96 3.36 -22.44
N GLN A 102 -15.32 2.11 -22.73
CA GLN A 102 -15.37 1.05 -21.72
C GLN A 102 -14.00 0.81 -21.06
N ALA A 103 -12.91 0.83 -21.83
CA ALA A 103 -11.55 0.70 -21.30
C ALA A 103 -11.15 1.93 -20.44
N GLU A 104 -11.50 3.14 -20.87
CA GLU A 104 -11.26 4.37 -20.09
C GLU A 104 -11.99 4.34 -18.74
N VAL A 105 -13.28 3.95 -18.75
CA VAL A 105 -14.09 3.83 -17.53
C VAL A 105 -13.49 2.79 -16.59
N GLU A 106 -13.00 1.66 -17.10
CA GLU A 106 -12.38 0.64 -16.25
C GLU A 106 -11.05 1.11 -15.64
N VAL A 107 -10.20 1.80 -16.42
CA VAL A 107 -8.98 2.41 -15.88
C VAL A 107 -9.31 3.37 -14.75
N GLU A 108 -10.29 4.26 -14.95
CA GLU A 108 -10.72 5.21 -13.92
C GLU A 108 -11.26 4.48 -12.68
N ARG A 109 -12.08 3.44 -12.87
CA ARG A 109 -12.63 2.62 -11.77
C ARG A 109 -11.50 1.95 -10.98
N LEU A 110 -10.49 1.41 -11.66
CA LEU A 110 -9.34 0.77 -11.02
C LEU A 110 -8.45 1.78 -10.29
N ASP A 111 -8.25 2.98 -10.83
CA ASP A 111 -7.53 4.05 -10.16
C ASP A 111 -8.24 4.52 -8.88
N GLN A 112 -9.57 4.68 -8.93
CA GLN A 112 -10.38 4.96 -7.74
C GLN A 112 -10.28 3.83 -6.72
N LEU A 113 -10.35 2.57 -7.17
CA LEU A 113 -10.19 1.41 -6.31
C LEU A 113 -8.79 1.37 -5.66
N LYS A 114 -7.73 1.65 -6.43
CA LYS A 114 -6.36 1.76 -5.95
C LYS A 114 -6.25 2.81 -4.83
N ALA A 115 -6.76 4.01 -5.06
CA ALA A 115 -6.75 5.07 -4.06
C ALA A 115 -7.53 4.68 -2.79
N SER A 116 -8.71 4.06 -2.94
CA SER A 116 -9.53 3.64 -1.81
C SER A 116 -8.86 2.56 -0.95
N ARG A 117 -8.23 1.56 -1.60
CA ARG A 117 -7.50 0.48 -0.93
C ARG A 117 -6.22 1.01 -0.26
N MET A 118 -5.53 1.94 -0.91
CA MET A 118 -4.36 2.61 -0.34
C MET A 118 -4.72 3.39 0.93
N LYS A 119 -5.83 4.14 0.93
CA LYS A 119 -6.36 4.83 2.13
C LYS A 119 -6.63 3.84 3.27
N GLU A 120 -7.31 2.74 2.96
CA GLU A 120 -7.63 1.71 3.96
C GLU A 120 -6.37 1.15 4.63
N ILE A 121 -5.36 0.76 3.84
CA ILE A 121 -4.12 0.18 4.36
C ILE A 121 -3.32 1.24 5.13
N ALA A 122 -3.21 2.45 4.60
CA ALA A 122 -2.52 3.55 5.27
C ALA A 122 -3.15 3.85 6.64
N PHE A 123 -4.47 3.91 6.74
CA PHE A 123 -5.12 4.12 8.03
C PHE A 123 -4.91 2.97 9.02
N LYS A 124 -4.89 1.71 8.56
CA LYS A 124 -4.54 0.58 9.45
C LYS A 124 -3.12 0.72 10.01
N LYS A 125 -2.15 1.08 9.17
CA LYS A 125 -0.76 1.32 9.59
C LYS A 125 -0.65 2.53 10.53
N GLN A 126 -1.40 3.59 10.26
CA GLN A 126 -1.45 4.78 11.10
C GLN A 126 -2.01 4.45 12.50
N VAL A 127 -3.06 3.63 12.59
CA VAL A 127 -3.59 3.15 13.87
C VAL A 127 -2.56 2.30 14.62
N GLU A 128 -1.85 1.40 13.94
CA GLU A 128 -0.77 0.61 14.57
C GLU A 128 0.32 1.52 15.15
N LEU A 129 0.72 2.55 14.40
CA LEU A 129 1.70 3.53 14.84
C LEU A 129 1.20 4.32 16.07
N GLU A 130 -0.06 4.76 16.05
CA GLU A 130 -0.72 5.42 17.17
C GLU A 130 -0.74 4.55 18.43
N GLU A 131 -1.04 3.26 18.31
CA GLU A 131 -0.99 2.32 19.44
C GLU A 131 0.41 2.15 20.02
N ILE A 132 1.44 2.12 19.18
CA ILE A 132 2.84 2.05 19.66
C ILE A 132 3.20 3.33 20.42
N PHE A 133 2.86 4.49 19.88
CA PHE A 133 3.13 5.78 20.54
C PHE A 133 2.36 5.93 21.85
N ALA A 134 1.10 5.50 21.90
CA ALA A 134 0.32 5.49 23.13
C ALA A 134 0.98 4.61 24.22
N ARG A 135 1.43 3.39 23.87
CA ARG A 135 2.19 2.53 24.80
C ARG A 135 3.52 3.17 25.24
N ALA A 136 4.15 3.93 24.35
CA ALA A 136 5.38 4.66 24.62
C ALA A 136 5.17 5.98 25.40
N HIS A 137 3.91 6.35 25.69
CA HIS A 137 3.53 7.63 26.29
C HIS A 137 4.01 8.85 25.47
N ILE A 138 4.02 8.72 24.13
CA ILE A 138 4.34 9.78 23.19
C ILE A 138 3.03 10.39 22.69
N GLU A 139 2.88 11.70 22.84
CA GLU A 139 1.72 12.45 22.35
C GLU A 139 1.87 12.77 20.86
N ILE A 140 0.80 12.50 20.10
CA ILE A 140 0.71 12.74 18.66
C ILE A 140 -0.66 13.33 18.34
N ASP A 141 -0.74 14.06 17.23
CA ASP A 141 -2.02 14.53 16.67
C ASP A 141 -2.51 13.53 15.60
N PRO A 142 -3.48 12.66 15.94
CA PRO A 142 -3.98 11.65 15.01
C PRO A 142 -4.75 12.28 13.84
N GLU A 143 -5.39 13.42 14.04
CA GLU A 143 -6.19 14.06 13.00
C GLU A 143 -5.28 14.69 11.94
N ALA A 144 -4.27 15.44 12.38
CA ALA A 144 -3.28 16.02 11.47
C ALA A 144 -2.51 14.93 10.68
N ALA A 145 -2.21 13.78 11.30
CA ALA A 145 -1.57 12.67 10.62
C ALA A 145 -2.48 12.06 9.53
N ARG A 146 -3.77 11.88 9.83
CA ARG A 146 -4.77 11.37 8.88
C ARG A 146 -5.01 12.34 7.73
N GLU A 147 -5.14 13.63 8.01
CA GLU A 147 -5.27 14.67 6.98
C GLU A 147 -4.07 14.68 6.02
N LYS A 148 -2.86 14.55 6.56
CA LYS A 148 -1.64 14.46 5.75
C LYS A 148 -1.64 13.24 4.84
N ILE A 149 -2.06 12.07 5.34
CA ILE A 149 -2.18 10.84 4.53
C ILE A 149 -3.21 11.03 3.42
N MET A 150 -4.39 11.59 3.72
CA MET A 150 -5.42 11.86 2.71
C MET A 150 -4.91 12.81 1.63
N ALA A 151 -4.29 13.92 2.01
CA ALA A 151 -3.76 14.90 1.07
C ALA A 151 -2.70 14.31 0.13
N LEU A 152 -1.82 13.43 0.65
CA LEU A 152 -0.83 12.74 -0.18
C LEU A 152 -1.49 11.80 -1.20
N ILE A 153 -2.48 11.00 -0.77
CA ILE A 153 -3.18 10.06 -1.65
C ILE A 153 -4.01 10.81 -2.71
N ASP A 154 -4.76 11.83 -2.30
CA ASP A 154 -5.64 12.59 -3.19
C ASP A 154 -4.86 13.46 -4.19
N SER A 155 -3.63 13.84 -3.86
CA SER A 155 -2.73 14.54 -4.79
C SER A 155 -2.27 13.66 -5.96
N GLY A 156 -2.38 12.33 -5.85
CA GLY A 156 -1.93 11.36 -6.86
C GLY A 156 -0.41 11.38 -7.11
N ASN A 157 0.36 12.12 -6.31
CA ASN A 157 1.79 12.37 -6.54
C ASN A 157 2.71 11.35 -5.85
N VAL A 158 2.15 10.38 -5.12
CA VAL A 158 2.91 9.38 -4.38
C VAL A 158 2.47 7.99 -4.80
N GLU A 159 3.45 7.15 -5.14
CA GLU A 159 3.22 5.75 -5.46
C GLU A 159 2.74 4.97 -4.23
N PRO A 160 1.70 4.10 -4.35
CA PRO A 160 1.17 3.35 -3.22
C PRO A 160 2.21 2.55 -2.45
N THR A 161 3.12 1.88 -3.18
CA THR A 161 4.18 1.05 -2.60
C THR A 161 5.17 1.88 -1.78
N GLU A 162 5.49 3.10 -2.24
CA GLU A 162 6.44 3.98 -1.55
C GLU A 162 5.86 4.51 -0.25
N LEU A 163 4.62 5.02 -0.27
CA LEU A 163 3.95 5.50 0.95
C LEU A 163 3.86 4.40 2.01
N LEU A 164 3.40 3.21 1.62
CA LEU A 164 3.21 2.10 2.55
C LEU A 164 4.55 1.62 3.14
N ALA A 165 5.62 1.61 2.34
CA ALA A 165 6.96 1.29 2.81
C ALA A 165 7.50 2.33 3.80
N ASP A 166 7.26 3.62 3.58
CA ASP A 166 7.62 4.67 4.53
C ASP A 166 6.89 4.48 5.87
N MET A 167 5.58 4.20 5.82
CA MET A 167 4.80 3.92 7.04
C MET A 167 5.32 2.69 7.78
N ASP A 168 5.68 1.62 7.07
CA ASP A 168 6.30 0.43 7.66
C ASP A 168 7.65 0.75 8.33
N ASN A 169 8.46 1.61 7.72
CA ASN A 169 9.71 2.09 8.31
C ASN A 169 9.47 2.91 9.59
N GLN A 170 8.43 3.77 9.60
CA GLN A 170 8.06 4.53 10.79
C GLN A 170 7.61 3.60 11.93
N ILE A 171 6.78 2.60 11.63
CA ILE A 171 6.34 1.58 12.59
C ILE A 171 7.54 0.79 13.14
N ALA A 172 8.45 0.36 12.26
CA ALA A 172 9.64 -0.39 12.67
C ALA A 172 10.52 0.41 13.62
N LYS A 173 10.80 1.68 13.29
CA LYS A 173 11.55 2.60 14.16
C LYS A 173 10.87 2.81 15.51
N ALA A 174 9.55 3.00 15.52
CA ALA A 174 8.79 3.18 16.75
C ALA A 174 8.85 1.93 17.66
N LYS A 175 8.78 0.73 17.07
CA LYS A 175 8.95 -0.53 17.81
C LYS A 175 10.36 -0.67 18.39
N GLU A 176 11.38 -0.35 17.61
CA GLU A 176 12.78 -0.41 18.04
C GLU A 176 13.07 0.53 19.22
N GLU A 177 12.58 1.78 19.16
CA GLU A 177 12.73 2.76 20.24
C GLU A 177 12.09 2.27 21.54
N VAL A 178 10.88 1.69 21.48
CA VAL A 178 10.20 1.13 22.65
C VAL A 178 10.98 -0.03 23.25
N LEU A 179 11.52 -0.93 22.41
CA LEU A 179 12.35 -2.05 22.86
C LEU A 179 13.65 -1.58 23.52
N SER A 180 14.33 -0.60 22.91
CA SER A 180 15.56 0.01 23.44
C SER A 180 15.34 0.62 24.83
N ARG A 181 14.27 1.40 25.01
CA ARG A 181 13.93 1.99 26.32
C ARG A 181 13.69 0.94 27.39
N LYS A 182 12.97 -0.14 27.05
CA LYS A 182 12.74 -1.26 27.97
C LYS A 182 14.07 -1.90 28.38
N GLU A 183 14.94 -2.18 27.41
CA GLU A 183 16.23 -2.80 27.69
C GLU A 183 17.09 -1.94 28.63
N ILE A 184 17.07 -0.62 28.47
CA ILE A 184 17.77 0.31 29.37
C ILE A 184 17.19 0.21 30.79
N LEU A 185 15.86 0.25 30.95
CA LEU A 185 15.21 0.13 32.25
C LEU A 185 15.56 -1.19 32.96
N ASP A 186 15.51 -2.31 32.23
CA ASP A 186 15.88 -3.63 32.77
C ASP A 186 17.36 -3.68 33.22
N ARG A 187 18.26 -3.00 32.50
CA ARG A 187 19.68 -2.90 32.89
C ARG A 187 19.87 -2.02 34.11
N VAL A 188 19.13 -0.91 34.22
CA VAL A 188 19.17 -0.01 35.39
C VAL A 188 18.67 -0.74 36.63
N GLU A 189 17.56 -1.47 36.54
CA GLU A 189 17.00 -2.24 37.66
C GLU A 189 17.99 -3.28 38.19
N LYS A 190 18.62 -4.05 37.29
CA LYS A 190 19.68 -5.01 37.66
C LYS A 190 20.86 -4.33 38.37
N TRP A 191 21.25 -3.15 37.90
CA TRP A 191 22.33 -2.39 38.52
C TRP A 191 21.95 -1.92 39.93
N MET A 192 20.72 -1.43 40.13
CA MET A 192 20.23 -1.05 41.46
C MET A 192 20.23 -2.23 42.43
N SER A 193 19.70 -3.40 42.03
CA SER A 193 19.72 -4.60 42.89
C SER A 193 21.14 -5.05 43.24
N ALA A 194 22.08 -4.95 42.31
CA ALA A 194 23.48 -5.28 42.57
C ALA A 194 24.12 -4.32 43.59
N CYS A 195 23.81 -3.02 43.52
CA CYS A 195 24.27 -2.04 44.50
C CYS A 195 23.66 -2.27 45.89
N GLU A 196 22.37 -2.66 45.96
CA GLU A 196 21.72 -3.01 47.22
C GLU A 196 22.37 -4.24 47.87
N GLU A 197 22.66 -5.28 47.07
CA GLU A 197 23.35 -6.48 47.55
C GLU A 197 24.78 -6.18 48.03
N GLU A 198 25.53 -5.35 47.30
CA GLU A 198 26.86 -4.89 47.73
C GLU A 198 26.81 -4.17 49.08
N SER A 199 25.87 -3.22 49.25
CA SER A 199 25.67 -2.54 50.53
C SER A 199 25.30 -3.51 51.66
N TRP A 200 24.43 -4.49 51.39
CA TRP A 200 24.09 -5.54 52.35
C TRP A 200 25.32 -6.36 52.79
N LEU A 201 26.18 -6.72 51.83
CA LEU A 201 27.41 -7.47 52.11
C LEU A 201 28.43 -6.63 52.90
N GLU A 202 28.57 -5.34 52.60
CA GLU A 202 29.42 -4.42 53.35
C GLU A 202 28.96 -4.27 54.80
N ASP A 203 27.66 -4.09 55.04
CA ASP A 203 27.10 -3.98 56.39
C ASP A 203 27.24 -5.29 57.17
N TYR A 204 27.00 -6.43 56.54
CA TYR A 204 27.26 -7.74 57.13
C TYR A 204 28.72 -7.88 57.58
N ASN A 205 29.67 -7.53 56.70
CA ASN A 205 31.09 -7.59 57.01
C ASN A 205 31.49 -6.60 58.13
N ARG A 206 30.88 -5.41 58.17
CA ARG A 206 31.10 -4.41 59.23
C ARG A 206 30.65 -4.93 60.60
N VAL A 207 29.48 -5.58 60.69
CA VAL A 207 28.99 -6.21 61.93
C VAL A 207 29.91 -7.36 62.36
N PHE A 208 30.40 -8.14 61.41
CA PHE A 208 31.34 -9.24 61.69
C PHE A 208 32.69 -8.73 62.21
N LEU A 209 33.19 -7.61 61.69
CA LEU A 209 34.47 -7.01 62.07
C LEU A 209 34.42 -6.18 63.37
N ILE A 210 33.24 -5.68 63.80
CA ILE A 210 33.06 -4.93 65.06
C ILE A 210 32.76 -5.87 66.25
N SER A 211 32.46 -7.15 66.01
CA SER A 211 32.23 -8.16 67.05
C SER A 211 33.46 -9.01 67.50
N PRO A 212 34.71 -8.52 67.61
CA PRO A 212 35.77 -9.30 68.28
C PRO A 212 35.54 -9.46 69.79
N GLN A 213 34.74 -8.58 70.41
CA GLN A 213 34.70 -8.44 71.87
C GLN A 213 33.66 -9.33 72.57
N HIS A 214 32.76 -9.97 71.82
CA HIS A 214 31.75 -10.87 72.40
C HIS A 214 32.05 -12.36 72.22
N PHE A 215 33.06 -12.72 71.43
CA PHE A 215 33.46 -14.11 71.21
C PHE A 215 34.20 -14.72 72.41
N SER A 216 34.82 -13.91 73.27
CA SER A 216 35.52 -14.40 74.47
C SER A 216 34.60 -14.69 75.67
N LEU A 217 33.33 -14.24 75.66
CA LEU A 217 32.37 -14.50 76.75
C LEU A 217 31.56 -15.78 76.54
N TRP A 218 31.38 -16.23 75.30
CA TRP A 218 30.68 -17.49 74.99
C TRP A 218 31.51 -18.77 75.25
N LEU A 219 32.84 -18.64 75.37
CA LEU A 219 33.75 -19.76 75.66
C LEU A 219 34.05 -19.94 77.15
N LEU A 220 33.57 -19.06 78.05
CA LEU A 220 33.97 -19.07 79.47
C LEU A 220 32.93 -19.60 80.48
N PHE A 221 31.70 -19.93 80.07
CA PHE A 221 30.71 -20.56 80.95
C PHE A 221 30.03 -21.74 80.28
N PRO A 222 30.48 -22.98 80.53
CA PRO A 222 29.71 -24.17 80.20
C PRO A 222 28.80 -24.49 81.38
N THR A 223 27.50 -24.24 81.29
CA THR A 223 26.54 -25.11 82.00
C THR A 223 25.26 -25.33 81.22
N PRO A 224 24.66 -26.53 81.38
CA PRO A 224 23.64 -27.07 80.50
C PRO A 224 22.24 -26.77 81.05
N ILE A 225 21.28 -26.49 80.17
CA ILE A 225 19.86 -26.63 80.51
C ILE A 225 19.18 -27.46 79.43
N SER A 226 18.80 -28.65 79.86
CA SER A 226 17.91 -29.57 79.15
C SER A 226 16.48 -29.03 79.09
N LEU A 227 15.76 -29.42 78.03
CA LEU A 227 14.30 -29.65 77.93
C LEU A 227 13.36 -28.50 78.37
N VAL A 228 12.55 -28.01 77.42
CA VAL A 228 11.11 -28.31 77.32
C VAL A 228 10.60 -27.72 76.00
N GLY A 229 9.84 -28.53 75.26
CA GLY A 229 9.25 -28.17 73.97
C GLY A 229 8.15 -27.10 74.06
N GLY A 230 7.83 -26.50 72.92
CA GLY A 230 6.79 -25.50 72.81
C GLY A 230 6.55 -25.09 71.35
N PHE A 231 5.79 -25.94 70.67
CA PHE A 231 5.13 -25.78 69.38
C PHE A 231 4.27 -24.50 69.35
N ILE A 232 4.43 -23.58 68.38
CA ILE A 232 3.43 -22.60 67.89
C ILE A 232 3.85 -22.20 66.46
N ASP A 233 3.34 -22.84 65.42
CA ASP A 233 2.12 -22.55 64.62
C ASP A 233 2.24 -21.37 63.63
N LEU A 234 2.11 -21.74 62.35
CA LEU A 234 1.92 -20.89 61.17
C LEU A 234 0.45 -20.47 61.09
N GLY A 235 0.22 -19.18 60.89
CA GLY A 235 -1.03 -18.57 60.46
C GLY A 235 -0.72 -17.30 59.69
#